data_AF-A0A8J3F321-F1
#
_entry.id   AF-A0A8J3F321-F1
#
_cell.length_a   1.000
_cell.length_b   1.000
_cell.length_c   1.000
_cell.angle_alpha   90.00
_cell.angle_beta   90.00
_cell.angle_gamma   90.00
#
_symmetry.space_group_name_H-M   'P 1'
#
loop_
_entity.id
_entity.type
_entity.pdbx_description
1 polymer ?
#
loop_
_entity_poly.entity_id
_entity_poly.type
_entity_poly.pdbx_seq_one_letter_code
_entity_poly.pdbx_strand_id
1 'polypeptide(L)'
;MIQTLSALFLIYLCWIAGRWAVAEIRRLRLIRKYTDDDIADRIMLRCVWLGQTEQQLFDSLGKPLRVVCVNAGSGHMIYSYDELGTGRYRMNVRLVNRRVVSCEHHGSVH
;
A
#
# COMPACT_ATOMS: atom_id res chain seq x y z
N MET A 1 33.49 8.76 -25.23
CA MET A 1 32.88 7.57 -24.61
C MET A 1 32.84 7.65 -23.08
N ILE A 2 33.90 8.11 -22.39
CA ILE A 2 33.91 8.24 -20.91
C ILE A 2 32.97 9.36 -20.42
N GLN A 3 32.95 10.52 -21.09
CA GLN A 3 32.11 11.67 -20.71
C GLN A 3 30.60 11.40 -20.80
N THR A 4 30.16 10.54 -21.71
CA THR A 4 28.75 10.17 -21.85
C THR A 4 28.31 9.21 -20.74
N LEU A 5 29.20 8.30 -20.32
CA LEU A 5 28.93 7.39 -19.20
C LEU A 5 28.86 8.14 -17.86
N SER A 6 29.72 9.13 -17.64
CA SER A 6 29.67 9.97 -16.44
C SER A 6 28.40 10.82 -16.38
N ALA A 7 27.96 11.38 -17.51
CA ALA A 7 26.73 12.15 -17.58
C ALA A 7 25.50 11.28 -17.27
N LEU A 8 25.44 10.06 -17.81
CA LEU A 8 24.37 9.10 -17.52
C LEU A 8 24.36 8.65 -16.05
N PHE A 9 25.54 8.45 -15.46
CA PHE A 9 25.65 8.10 -14.04
C PHE A 9 25.16 9.22 -13.12
N LEU A 10 25.49 10.48 -13.43
CA LEU A 10 25.00 11.65 -12.69
C LEU A 10 23.48 11.82 -12.81
N ILE A 11 22.92 11.60 -14.02
CA ILE A 11 21.46 11.63 -14.23
C ILE A 11 20.79 10.51 -13.42
N TYR A 12 21.35 9.31 -13.41
CA TYR A 12 20.85 8.18 -12.64
C TYR A 12 20.89 8.44 -11.13
N LEU A 13 22.00 8.98 -10.61
CA LEU A 13 22.11 9.37 -9.20
C LEU A 13 21.10 10.45 -8.81
N CYS A 14 20.89 11.44 -9.68
CA CYS A 14 19.91 12.50 -9.45
C CYS A 14 18.48 11.93 -9.42
N TRP A 15 18.16 11.00 -10.33
CA TRP A 15 16.87 10.30 -10.36
C TRP A 15 16.64 9.50 -9.07
N ILE A 16 17.66 8.79 -8.57
CA ILE A 16 17.59 8.08 -7.30
C ILE A 16 17.36 9.06 -6.15
N ALA A 17 18.18 10.10 -6.01
CA ALA A 17 18.07 11.08 -4.92
C ALA A 17 16.67 11.73 -4.85
N GLY A 18 16.08 12.07 -6.00
CA GLY A 18 14.71 12.58 -6.07
C GLY A 18 13.66 11.61 -5.51
N ARG A 19 13.83 10.31 -5.73
CA ARG A 19 12.93 9.26 -5.20
C ARG A 19 13.01 9.18 -3.66
N TRP A 20 14.20 9.27 -3.09
CA TRP A 20 14.40 9.27 -1.63
C TRP A 20 13.77 10.50 -0.97
N ALA A 21 13.95 11.69 -1.55
CA ALA A 21 13.37 12.92 -1.01
C ALA A 21 11.83 12.85 -0.97
N VAL A 22 11.20 12.35 -2.03
CA VAL A 22 9.74 12.17 -2.07
C VAL A 22 9.26 11.12 -1.05
N ALA A 23 10.02 10.03 -0.88
CA ALA A 23 9.72 8.99 0.10
C ALA A 23 9.77 9.55 1.53
N GLU A 24 10.78 10.34 1.86
CA GLU A 24 10.94 10.93 3.19
C GLU A 24 9.82 11.91 3.53
N ILE A 25 9.43 12.77 2.58
CA ILE A 25 8.28 13.67 2.77
C ILE A 25 6.97 12.90 2.99
N ARG A 26 6.80 11.74 2.34
CA ARG A 26 5.64 10.87 2.57
C ARG A 26 5.71 10.25 3.98
N ARG A 27 6.87 9.76 4.39
CA ARG A 27 7.10 9.18 5.72
C ARG A 27 6.81 10.18 6.84
N LEU A 28 7.39 11.39 6.77
CA LEU A 28 7.17 12.45 7.76
C LEU A 28 5.69 12.86 7.87
N ARG A 29 4.96 12.88 6.75
CA ARG A 29 3.51 13.14 6.77
C ARG A 29 2.73 12.04 7.49
N LEU A 30 3.12 10.77 7.31
CA LEU A 30 2.49 9.64 7.98
C LEU A 30 2.80 9.63 9.47
N ILE A 31 4.05 9.89 9.86
CA ILE A 31 4.46 10.02 11.27
C ILE A 31 3.66 11.12 11.95
N ARG A 32 3.53 12.29 11.32
CA ARG A 32 2.72 13.40 11.86
C ARG A 32 1.24 13.04 12.00
N LYS A 33 0.71 12.18 11.13
CA LYS A 33 -0.70 11.78 11.13
C LYS A 33 -1.01 10.72 12.18
N TYR A 34 -0.12 9.75 12.36
CA TYR A 34 -0.36 8.57 13.21
C TYR A 34 0.39 8.62 14.56
N THR A 35 1.36 9.51 14.72
CA THR A 35 2.21 9.66 15.92
C THR A 35 2.95 8.37 16.30
N ASP A 36 3.12 7.48 15.33
CA ASP A 36 3.73 6.16 15.50
C ASP A 36 4.56 5.84 14.26
N ASP A 37 5.87 5.70 14.47
CA ASP A 37 6.84 5.43 13.41
C ASP A 37 6.64 4.02 12.81
N ASP A 38 6.25 3.04 13.62
CA ASP A 38 6.05 1.66 13.16
C ASP A 38 4.88 1.57 12.19
N ILE A 39 3.81 2.34 12.44
CA ILE A 39 2.64 2.39 11.55
C ILE A 39 3.03 3.07 10.24
N ALA A 40 3.76 4.19 10.31
CA ALA A 40 4.22 4.90 9.14
C ALA A 40 5.12 4.03 8.25
N ASP A 41 6.05 3.30 8.86
CA ASP A 41 6.98 2.43 8.14
C ASP A 41 6.26 1.24 7.50
N ARG A 42 5.31 0.60 8.18
CA ARG A 42 4.46 -0.46 7.59
C ARG A 42 3.63 0.04 6.41
N ILE A 43 3.08 1.26 6.50
CA ILE A 43 2.34 1.89 5.40
C ILE A 43 3.27 2.18 4.21
N MET A 44 4.48 2.68 4.47
CA MET A 44 5.49 2.94 3.44
C MET A 44 5.90 1.65 2.72
N LEU A 45 5.98 0.53 3.45
CA LEU A 45 6.26 -0.80 2.91
C LEU A 45 5.07 -1.46 2.19
N ARG A 46 3.91 -0.78 2.11
CA ARG A 46 2.66 -1.32 1.56
C ARG A 46 2.20 -2.61 2.24
N CYS A 47 2.49 -2.75 3.53
CA CYS A 47 2.09 -3.91 4.31
C CYS A 47 0.63 -3.79 4.76
N VAL A 48 -0.01 -4.95 4.92
CA VAL A 48 -1.33 -5.12 5.54
C VAL A 48 -1.14 -5.95 6.79
N TRP A 49 -1.80 -5.57 7.90
CA TRP A 49 -1.71 -6.30 9.16
C TRP A 49 -3.07 -6.33 9.87
N LEU A 50 -3.19 -7.25 10.83
CA LEU A 50 -4.41 -7.42 11.61
C LEU A 50 -4.65 -6.21 12.54
N GLY A 51 -5.89 -5.74 12.60
CA GLY A 51 -6.28 -4.60 13.42
C GLY A 51 -6.00 -3.23 12.78
N GLN A 52 -5.37 -3.20 11.59
CA GLN A 52 -5.18 -1.98 10.79
C GLN A 52 -6.54 -1.32 10.51
N THR A 53 -6.59 0.02 10.63
CA THR A 53 -7.82 0.75 10.31
C THR A 53 -8.01 0.86 8.80
N GLU A 54 -9.25 0.99 8.36
CA GLU A 54 -9.60 1.26 6.96
C GLU A 54 -8.79 2.42 6.36
N GLN A 55 -8.60 3.50 7.13
CA GLN A 55 -7.84 4.65 6.68
C GLN A 55 -6.34 4.33 6.50
N GLN A 56 -5.75 3.56 7.41
CA GLN A 56 -4.36 3.09 7.28
C GLN A 56 -4.21 2.14 6.08
N LEU A 57 -5.22 1.31 5.82
CA LEU A 57 -5.24 0.42 4.66
C LEU A 57 -5.23 1.23 3.36
N PHE A 58 -6.03 2.29 3.29
CA PHE A 58 -6.04 3.21 2.15
C PHE A 58 -4.74 3.99 1.99
N ASP A 59 -4.10 4.40 3.08
CA ASP A 59 -2.81 5.07 3.00
C ASP A 59 -1.68 4.12 2.54
N SER A 60 -1.82 2.82 2.80
CA SER A 60 -0.88 1.75 2.43
C SER A 60 -1.07 1.32 0.97
N LEU A 61 -2.26 0.83 0.62
CA LEU A 61 -2.56 0.22 -0.69
C LEU A 61 -3.26 1.17 -1.66
N GLY A 62 -3.83 2.27 -1.18
CA GLY A 62 -4.72 3.13 -1.96
C GLY A 62 -6.18 2.69 -1.90
N LYS A 63 -6.97 3.24 -2.83
CA LYS A 63 -8.40 2.92 -2.93
C LYS A 63 -8.60 1.50 -3.50
N PRO A 64 -9.52 0.71 -2.95
CA PRO A 64 -9.84 -0.61 -3.47
C PRO A 64 -10.51 -0.48 -4.85
N LEU A 65 -10.30 -1.49 -5.69
CA LEU A 65 -10.94 -1.57 -7.01
C LEU A 65 -12.41 -1.97 -6.87
N ARG A 66 -12.70 -2.83 -5.89
CA ARG A 66 -14.06 -3.28 -5.60
C ARG A 66 -14.27 -3.37 -4.09
N VAL A 67 -15.45 -2.93 -3.66
CA VAL A 67 -15.92 -3.05 -2.29
C VAL A 67 -17.19 -3.88 -2.29
N VAL A 68 -17.21 -4.94 -1.48
CA VAL A 68 -18.39 -5.81 -1.30
C VAL A 68 -18.79 -5.78 0.16
N CYS A 69 -20.02 -5.36 0.44
CA CYS A 69 -20.63 -5.49 1.76
C CYS A 69 -21.18 -6.91 1.92
N VAL A 70 -20.62 -7.67 2.86
CA VAL A 70 -21.09 -9.04 3.15
C VAL A 70 -22.25 -8.99 4.13
N ASN A 71 -22.11 -8.16 5.17
CA ASN A 71 -23.17 -7.95 6.15
C ASN A 71 -23.08 -6.53 6.70
N ALA A 72 -24.08 -5.72 6.37
CA ALA A 72 -24.15 -4.32 6.79
C ALA A 72 -24.39 -4.17 8.30
N GLY A 73 -25.12 -5.11 8.92
CA GLY A 73 -25.46 -5.07 10.35
C GLY A 73 -24.26 -5.34 11.26
N SER A 74 -23.34 -6.21 10.83
CA SER A 74 -22.10 -6.50 11.57
C SER A 74 -20.87 -5.76 11.01
N GLY A 75 -21.04 -4.95 9.96
CA GLY A 75 -19.96 -4.15 9.37
C GLY A 75 -18.90 -4.98 8.63
N HIS A 76 -19.26 -6.15 8.09
CA HIS A 76 -18.34 -7.00 7.32
C HIS A 76 -18.23 -6.50 5.87
N MET A 77 -17.02 -6.11 5.50
CA MET A 77 -16.69 -5.59 4.18
C MET A 77 -15.51 -6.36 3.58
N ILE A 78 -15.51 -6.54 2.26
CA ILE A 78 -14.40 -7.14 1.51
C ILE A 78 -13.91 -6.12 0.50
N TYR A 79 -12.63 -5.77 0.60
CA TYR A 79 -11.95 -4.81 -0.28
C TYR A 79 -11.01 -5.59 -1.18
N SER A 80 -11.25 -5.52 -2.48
CA SER A 80 -10.48 -6.23 -3.49
C SER A 80 -9.50 -5.29 -4.18
N TYR A 81 -8.27 -5.77 -4.35
CA TYR A 81 -7.13 -5.07 -4.92
C TYR A 81 -6.50 -5.91 -6.05
N ASP A 82 -5.90 -5.23 -7.01
CA ASP A 82 -5.20 -5.79 -8.17
C ASP A 82 -6.04 -6.81 -8.96
N GLU A 83 -6.78 -6.33 -9.96
CA GLU A 83 -7.56 -7.18 -10.86
C GLU A 83 -6.64 -7.98 -11.79
N LEU A 84 -6.74 -9.32 -11.72
CA LEU A 84 -5.99 -10.27 -12.57
C LEU A 84 -6.79 -10.68 -13.82
N GLY A 85 -8.09 -10.41 -13.83
CA GLY A 85 -9.04 -10.71 -14.89
C GLY A 85 -10.47 -10.54 -14.38
N THR A 86 -11.48 -10.72 -15.24
CA THR A 86 -12.89 -10.46 -14.89
C THR A 86 -13.30 -11.16 -13.59
N GLY A 87 -13.51 -10.36 -12.54
CA GLY A 87 -13.93 -10.84 -11.22
C GLY A 87 -12.88 -11.62 -10.41
N ARG A 88 -11.60 -11.62 -10.84
CA ARG A 88 -10.48 -12.25 -10.14
C ARG A 88 -9.53 -11.18 -9.62
N TYR A 89 -9.28 -11.19 -8.32
CA TYR A 89 -8.43 -10.22 -7.65
C TYR A 89 -7.25 -10.92 -6.97
N ARG A 90 -6.07 -10.32 -7.06
CA ARG A 90 -4.86 -10.85 -6.43
C ARG A 90 -4.95 -10.77 -4.92
N MET A 91 -5.62 -9.76 -4.38
CA MET A 91 -5.69 -9.57 -2.94
C MET A 91 -7.09 -9.15 -2.50
N ASN A 92 -7.61 -9.85 -1.50
CA ASN A 92 -8.87 -9.53 -0.84
C ASN A 92 -8.61 -9.27 0.64
N VAL A 93 -8.97 -8.09 1.10
CA VAL A 93 -8.85 -7.70 2.51
C VAL A 93 -10.25 -7.68 3.12
N ARG A 94 -10.45 -8.43 4.20
CA ARG A 94 -11.70 -8.47 4.94
C ARG A 94 -11.60 -7.50 6.11
N LEU A 95 -12.58 -6.62 6.21
CA LEU A 95 -12.74 -5.66 7.29
C LEU A 95 -14.00 -5.99 8.09
N VAL A 96 -13.91 -5.87 9.41
CA VAL A 96 -15.06 -5.91 10.32
C VAL A 96 -14.99 -4.65 11.17
N ASN A 97 -16.09 -3.90 11.26
CA ASN A 97 -16.13 -2.62 11.98
C ASN A 97 -14.98 -1.67 11.59
N ARG A 98 -14.68 -1.57 10.28
CA ARG A 98 -13.59 -0.76 9.70
C ARG A 98 -12.17 -1.15 10.16
N ARG A 99 -11.97 -2.37 10.65
CA ARG A 99 -10.65 -2.93 10.99
C ARG A 99 -10.36 -4.18 10.19
N VAL A 100 -9.12 -4.34 9.76
CA VAL A 100 -8.67 -5.53 9.02
C VAL A 100 -8.68 -6.75 9.94
N VAL A 101 -9.43 -7.78 9.54
CA VAL A 101 -9.49 -9.07 10.26
C VAL A 101 -8.81 -10.20 9.50
N SER A 102 -8.71 -10.09 8.18
CA SER A 102 -8.07 -11.11 7.35
C SER A 102 -7.61 -10.51 6.03
N CYS A 103 -6.50 -11.01 5.50
CA CYS A 103 -5.98 -10.70 4.17
C CYS A 103 -5.71 -12.00 3.42
N GLU A 104 -6.34 -12.17 2.27
CA GLU A 104 -6.19 -13.32 1.40
C GLU A 104 -5.42 -12.88 0.16
N HIS A 105 -4.28 -13.53 -0.11
CA HIS A 105 -3.46 -13.28 -1.29
C HIS A 105 -3.57 -14.47 -2.25
N HIS A 106 -4.19 -14.25 -3.41
CA HIS A 106 -4.29 -15.22 -4.49
C HIS A 106 -3.12 -14.99 -5.45
N GLY A 107 -1.94 -15.47 -5.06
CA GLY A 107 -0.82 -15.65 -5.98
C GLY A 107 -0.93 -17.02 -6.64
N SER A 108 -0.97 -17.07 -7.97
CA SER A 108 -0.69 -18.32 -8.67
C SER A 108 0.73 -18.73 -8.33
N VAL A 109 0.86 -19.77 -7.51
CA VAL A 109 2.13 -20.48 -7.31
C VAL A 109 2.49 -21.03 -8.69
N HIS A 110 3.44 -20.37 -9.36
CA HIS A 110 4.14 -20.92 -10.51
C HIS A 110 5.39 -21.61 -10.01
#